data_AF-A0A4V1ZQ12-F1
#
_entry.id   AF-A0A4V1ZQ12-F1
#
_cell.length_a   1.000
_cell.length_b   1.000
_cell.length_c   1.000
_cell.angle_alpha   90.00
_cell.angle_beta   90.00
_cell.angle_gamma   90.00
#
_symmetry.space_group_name_H-M   'P 1'
#
loop_
_entity.id
_entity.type
_entity.pdbx_description
1 polymer ?
#
loop_
_entity_poly.entity_id
_entity_poly.type
_entity_poly.pdbx_seq_one_letter_code
_entity_poly.pdbx_strand_id
1 'polypeptide(L)'
;MSAEVKTPQERMLNTIKKHELLIELAKKLNSLGKITEVIFTSLSEVITNEERVLFCNYQLQTGNKYLDNGSVVPQFYSCEMTILTDCNFLTLGFFQASHTITVKNIDHIAELNIQTIFGNQYDESTEIGAEENSYTPTQIKIGYVFNNSRNEKIAVWDIDTMDQQSIKNILSQTKQLSQHIGKPLSTIKL
;
A
#
# COMPACT_ATOMS: atom_id res chain seq x y z
N MET A 1 14.74 7.27 37.59
CA MET A 1 14.71 6.62 36.25
C MET A 1 13.79 7.45 35.39
N SER A 2 14.35 8.38 34.62
CA SER A 2 13.58 9.26 33.74
C SER A 2 13.31 8.49 32.44
N ALA A 3 12.05 8.20 32.15
CA ALA A 3 11.67 7.65 30.85
C ALA A 3 12.00 8.70 29.78
N GLU A 4 12.90 8.38 28.85
CA GLU A 4 13.19 9.23 27.70
C GLU A 4 11.89 9.54 26.96
N VAL A 5 11.50 10.81 26.99
CA VAL A 5 10.35 11.30 26.22
C VAL A 5 10.78 11.34 24.76
N LYS A 6 10.60 10.21 24.06
CA LYS A 6 10.81 10.13 22.60
C LYS A 6 10.04 11.26 21.91
N THR A 7 10.70 11.97 21.01
CA THR A 7 10.11 13.04 20.21
C THR A 7 8.93 12.51 19.38
N PRO A 8 7.96 13.36 18.98
CA PRO A 8 6.85 12.93 18.11
C PRO A 8 7.33 12.23 16.84
N GLN A 9 8.45 12.68 16.26
CA GLN A 9 9.10 12.06 15.11
C GLN A 9 9.64 10.66 15.44
N GLU A 10 10.28 10.45 16.60
CA GLU A 10 10.77 9.12 17.02
C GLU A 10 9.64 8.15 17.42
N ARG A 11 8.49 8.65 17.86
CA ARG A 11 7.30 7.85 18.16
C ARG A 11 6.59 7.41 16.88
N MET A 12 6.45 8.31 15.93
CA MET A 12 5.84 8.08 14.62
C MET A 12 6.68 7.11 13.78
N LEU A 13 8.01 7.22 13.89
CA LEU A 13 8.93 6.21 13.39
C LEU A 13 8.60 4.82 13.96
N ASN A 14 8.10 4.67 15.19
CA ASN A 14 7.75 3.34 15.74
C ASN A 14 6.43 2.78 15.18
N THR A 15 5.47 3.61 14.75
CA THR A 15 4.24 3.12 14.09
C THR A 15 4.56 2.69 12.66
N ILE A 16 5.31 3.50 11.92
CA ILE A 16 5.78 3.19 10.56
C ILE A 16 6.75 2.00 10.57
N LYS A 17 7.67 1.91 11.55
CA LYS A 17 8.64 0.80 11.69
C LYS A 17 8.03 -0.53 12.11
N LYS A 18 6.72 -0.61 12.38
CA LYS A 18 6.06 -1.89 12.71
C LYS A 18 5.42 -2.56 11.51
N HIS A 19 5.11 -1.81 10.44
CA HIS A 19 4.47 -2.38 9.26
C HIS A 19 5.52 -2.73 8.19
N GLU A 20 5.58 -4.00 7.79
CA GLU A 20 6.64 -4.54 6.93
C GLU A 20 6.86 -3.75 5.64
N LEU A 21 5.78 -3.42 4.90
CA LEU A 21 5.88 -2.66 3.64
C LEU A 21 6.33 -1.21 3.82
N LEU A 22 6.00 -0.58 4.95
CA LEU A 22 6.49 0.78 5.24
C LEU A 22 7.98 0.76 5.62
N ILE A 23 8.45 -0.30 6.30
CA ILE A 23 9.87 -0.53 6.56
C ILE A 23 10.63 -0.74 5.24
N GLU A 24 10.06 -1.55 4.33
CA GLU A 24 10.64 -1.78 3.01
C GLU A 24 10.73 -0.48 2.21
N LEU A 25 9.65 0.30 2.17
CA LEU A 25 9.63 1.62 1.53
C LEU A 25 10.70 2.55 2.14
N ALA A 26 10.82 2.60 3.46
CA ALA A 26 11.84 3.41 4.13
C ALA A 26 13.26 3.04 3.69
N LYS A 27 13.55 1.74 3.56
CA LYS A 27 14.85 1.26 3.06
C LYS A 27 15.08 1.70 1.61
N LYS A 28 14.07 1.60 0.74
CA LYS A 28 14.17 2.01 -0.67
C LYS A 28 14.35 3.52 -0.82
N LEU A 29 13.68 4.31 0.00
CA LEU A 29 13.76 5.77 -0.02
C LEU A 29 15.07 6.29 0.58
N ASN A 30 15.71 5.60 1.52
CA ASN A 30 16.88 6.11 2.24
C ASN A 30 18.02 6.60 1.31
N SER A 31 18.14 6.06 0.10
CA SER A 31 19.12 6.47 -0.90
C SER A 31 18.70 7.67 -1.77
N LEU A 32 17.47 8.17 -1.65
CA LEU A 32 16.87 9.21 -2.51
C LEU A 32 16.91 10.63 -1.92
N GLY A 33 17.59 10.81 -0.79
CA GLY A 33 17.82 12.13 -0.18
C GLY A 33 16.56 12.78 0.39
N LYS A 34 16.33 14.07 0.09
CA LYS A 34 15.31 14.91 0.74
C LYS A 34 13.87 14.45 0.54
N ILE A 35 13.57 13.72 -0.55
CA ILE A 35 12.20 13.24 -0.78
C ILE A 35 11.74 12.27 0.32
N THR A 36 12.69 11.54 0.90
CA THR A 36 12.46 10.62 2.02
C THR A 36 11.92 11.36 3.22
N GLU A 37 12.53 12.49 3.59
CA GLU A 37 12.07 13.34 4.68
C GLU A 37 10.65 13.86 4.39
N VAL A 38 10.39 14.35 3.17
CA VAL A 38 9.06 14.85 2.81
C VAL A 38 7.98 13.77 2.94
N ILE A 39 8.24 12.56 2.43
CA ILE A 39 7.30 11.44 2.50
C ILE A 39 7.03 11.06 3.96
N PHE A 40 8.07 10.88 4.77
CA PHE A 40 7.90 10.45 6.16
C PHE A 40 7.33 11.54 7.06
N THR A 41 7.67 12.81 6.83
CA THR A 41 7.01 13.93 7.51
C THR A 41 5.53 14.00 7.15
N SER A 42 5.18 13.84 5.87
CA SER A 42 3.78 13.84 5.46
C SER A 42 3.00 12.69 6.11
N LEU A 43 3.55 11.47 6.11
CA LEU A 43 2.96 10.32 6.81
C LEU A 43 2.78 10.60 8.31
N SER A 44 3.72 11.32 8.92
CA SER A 44 3.68 11.68 10.33
C SER A 44 2.57 12.64 10.71
N GLU A 45 2.20 13.50 9.77
CA GLU A 45 1.17 14.50 9.96
C GLU A 45 -0.23 13.90 9.81
N VAL A 46 -0.37 12.83 9.02
CA VAL A 46 -1.67 12.22 8.72
C VAL A 46 -1.97 10.91 9.45
N ILE A 47 -0.95 10.21 9.95
CA ILE A 47 -1.14 8.99 10.76
C ILE A 47 -0.78 9.33 12.20
N THR A 48 -1.77 9.27 13.09
CA THR A 48 -1.53 9.50 14.51
C THR A 48 -0.72 8.35 15.14
N ASN A 49 -0.03 8.62 16.25
CA ASN A 49 0.79 7.60 16.92
C ASN A 49 -0.03 6.43 17.50
N GLU A 50 -1.33 6.61 17.68
CA GLU A 50 -2.25 5.61 18.24
C GLU A 50 -2.91 4.76 17.15
N GLU A 51 -2.91 5.25 15.91
CA GLU A 51 -3.44 4.52 14.76
C GLU A 51 -2.61 3.29 14.42
N ARG A 52 -3.32 2.23 14.06
CA ARG A 52 -2.71 0.98 13.59
C ARG A 52 -2.84 0.92 12.09
N VAL A 53 -1.71 0.76 11.40
CA VAL A 53 -1.69 0.49 9.96
C VAL A 53 -2.12 -0.96 9.74
N LEU A 54 -3.29 -1.15 9.16
CA LEU A 54 -3.87 -2.44 8.84
C LEU A 54 -3.45 -2.93 7.45
N PHE A 55 -3.23 -2.01 6.54
CA PHE A 55 -2.81 -2.29 5.18
C PHE A 55 -1.99 -1.14 4.63
N CYS A 56 -1.00 -1.47 3.81
CA CYS A 56 -0.23 -0.50 3.04
C CYS A 56 0.07 -1.10 1.67
N ASN A 57 -0.15 -0.33 0.61
CA ASN A 57 0.36 -0.61 -0.73
C ASN A 57 1.06 0.65 -1.25
N TYR A 58 2.16 0.47 -1.96
CA TYR A 58 2.87 1.58 -2.57
C TYR A 58 3.43 1.21 -3.94
N GLN A 59 3.50 2.20 -4.82
CA GLN A 59 4.19 2.14 -6.10
C GLN A 59 5.28 3.21 -6.09
N LEU A 60 6.53 2.77 -6.12
CA LEU A 60 7.69 3.65 -6.10
C LEU A 60 8.42 3.56 -7.45
N GLN A 61 8.55 4.69 -8.14
CA GLN A 61 9.30 4.82 -9.37
C GLN A 61 10.60 5.58 -9.12
N THR A 62 11.72 4.90 -9.39
CA THR A 62 13.07 5.46 -9.27
C THR A 62 13.88 5.16 -10.53
N GLY A 63 14.99 5.86 -10.67
CA GLY A 63 15.96 5.61 -11.72
C GLY A 63 17.34 6.08 -11.33
N ASN A 64 18.22 6.16 -12.34
CA ASN A 64 19.59 6.58 -12.20
C ASN A 64 19.82 7.84 -13.03
N LYS A 65 20.35 8.89 -12.40
CA LYS A 65 20.81 10.09 -13.09
C LYS A 65 22.33 10.01 -13.24
N TYR A 66 22.79 10.12 -14.47
CA TYR A 66 24.21 10.23 -14.78
C TYR A 66 24.63 11.69 -14.70
N LEU A 67 25.65 11.96 -13.88
CA LEU A 67 26.27 13.27 -13.77
C LEU A 67 27.38 13.40 -14.82
N ASP A 68 27.74 14.63 -15.17
CA ASP A 68 28.76 14.93 -16.19
C ASP A 68 30.15 14.35 -15.84
N ASN A 69 30.40 14.10 -14.55
CA ASN A 69 31.61 13.45 -14.05
C ASN A 69 31.56 11.91 -14.14
N GLY A 70 30.56 11.33 -14.80
CA GLY A 70 30.33 9.89 -14.92
C GLY A 70 29.74 9.22 -13.68
N SER A 71 29.50 9.96 -12.59
CA SER A 71 28.90 9.41 -11.37
C SER A 71 27.40 9.14 -11.59
N VAL A 72 26.92 8.06 -10.99
CA VAL A 72 25.50 7.72 -10.99
C VAL A 72 24.90 8.08 -9.64
N VAL A 73 23.84 8.89 -9.64
CA VAL A 73 23.07 9.21 -8.44
C VAL A 73 21.64 8.67 -8.57
N PRO A 74 21.06 8.10 -7.50
CA PRO A 74 19.66 7.71 -7.50
C PRO A 74 18.75 8.90 -7.78
N GLN A 75 17.73 8.70 -8.62
CA GLN A 75 16.73 9.69 -8.97
C GLN A 75 15.34 9.19 -8.58
N PHE A 76 14.58 10.07 -7.93
CA PHE A 76 13.17 9.86 -7.64
C PHE A 76 12.29 10.37 -8.78
N TYR A 77 11.26 9.61 -9.15
CA TYR A 77 10.23 10.05 -10.10
C TYR A 77 8.88 10.22 -9.42
N SER A 78 8.36 9.16 -8.80
CA SER A 78 7.10 9.21 -8.08
C SER A 78 7.01 8.16 -6.97
N CYS A 79 6.17 8.44 -5.99
CA CYS A 79 5.73 7.47 -5.00
C CYS A 79 4.25 7.68 -4.73
N GLU A 80 3.46 6.65 -5.02
CA GLU A 80 2.04 6.61 -4.73
C GLU A 80 1.80 5.58 -3.64
N MET A 81 0.94 5.90 -2.68
CA MET A 81 0.67 5.08 -1.51
C MET A 81 -0.82 5.05 -1.22
N THR A 82 -1.31 3.86 -0.86
CA THR A 82 -2.61 3.67 -0.24
C THR A 82 -2.41 3.01 1.11
N ILE A 83 -2.94 3.63 2.16
CA ILE A 83 -2.79 3.15 3.53
C ILE A 83 -4.18 3.05 4.15
N LEU A 84 -4.46 1.90 4.75
CA LEU A 84 -5.64 1.68 5.59
C LEU A 84 -5.17 1.63 7.03
N THR A 85 -5.71 2.52 7.86
CA THR A 85 -5.59 2.43 9.31
C THR A 85 -6.88 1.91 9.91
N ASP A 86 -6.92 1.79 11.23
CA ASP A 86 -8.12 1.40 11.97
C ASP A 86 -9.20 2.50 12.04
N CYS A 87 -8.95 3.68 11.49
CA CYS A 87 -9.94 4.76 11.37
C CYS A 87 -9.86 5.58 10.07
N ASN A 88 -8.78 5.47 9.30
CA ASN A 88 -8.56 6.29 8.09
C ASN A 88 -8.27 5.44 6.86
N PHE A 89 -8.81 5.89 5.72
CA PHE A 89 -8.32 5.54 4.40
C PHE A 89 -7.50 6.71 3.86
N LEU A 90 -6.21 6.47 3.59
CA LEU A 90 -5.29 7.48 3.10
C LEU A 90 -4.83 7.15 1.68
N THR A 91 -4.85 8.16 0.80
CA THR A 91 -4.14 8.13 -0.47
C THR A 91 -3.12 9.25 -0.50
N LEU A 92 -1.86 8.90 -0.77
CA LEU A 92 -0.76 9.86 -0.87
C LEU A 92 -0.09 9.69 -2.22
N GLY A 93 0.18 10.80 -2.89
CA GLY A 93 0.89 10.84 -4.17
C GLY A 93 2.01 11.86 -4.10
N PHE A 94 3.23 11.43 -4.37
CA PHE A 94 4.42 12.26 -4.40
C PHE A 94 4.98 12.23 -5.81
N PHE A 95 4.96 13.37 -6.50
CA PHE A 95 5.50 13.55 -7.85
C PHE A 95 6.49 14.70 -7.85
N GLN A 96 7.37 14.78 -8.84
CA GLN A 96 8.40 15.83 -8.92
C GLN A 96 7.86 17.26 -8.85
N ALA A 97 6.63 17.49 -9.34
CA ALA A 97 6.02 18.82 -9.40
C ALA A 97 4.86 19.04 -8.42
N SER A 98 4.34 17.99 -7.77
CA SER A 98 3.13 18.08 -6.96
C SER A 98 3.03 16.94 -5.96
N HIS A 99 2.51 17.23 -4.77
CA HIS A 99 2.15 16.22 -3.79
C HIS A 99 0.66 16.32 -3.47
N THR A 100 0.01 15.17 -3.31
CA THR A 100 -1.41 15.06 -2.99
C THR A 100 -1.59 14.16 -1.80
N ILE A 101 -2.37 14.59 -0.81
CA ILE A 101 -2.71 13.77 0.35
C ILE A 101 -4.21 13.87 0.55
N THR A 102 -4.89 12.72 0.57
CA THR A 102 -6.31 12.62 0.89
C THR A 102 -6.47 11.72 2.09
N VAL A 103 -7.17 12.21 3.11
CA VAL A 103 -7.50 11.45 4.31
C VAL A 103 -9.01 11.37 4.41
N LYS A 104 -9.52 10.16 4.62
CA LYS A 104 -10.95 9.90 4.74
C LYS A 104 -11.21 9.07 5.99
N ASN A 105 -12.04 9.59 6.89
CA ASN A 105 -12.51 8.85 8.06
C ASN A 105 -13.41 7.69 7.62
N ILE A 106 -13.09 6.49 8.05
CA ILE A 106 -13.81 5.26 7.76
C ILE A 106 -14.06 4.50 9.07
N ASP A 107 -15.03 3.60 9.05
CA ASP A 107 -15.36 2.76 10.21
C ASP A 107 -15.18 1.27 9.90
N HIS A 108 -15.67 0.83 8.73
CA HIS A 108 -15.61 -0.57 8.32
C HIS A 108 -15.49 -0.73 6.81
N ILE A 109 -15.04 -1.92 6.40
CA ILE A 109 -15.13 -2.38 5.01
C ILE A 109 -16.57 -2.85 4.79
N ALA A 110 -17.28 -2.17 3.90
CA ALA A 110 -18.66 -2.49 3.57
C ALA A 110 -18.76 -3.59 2.51
N GLU A 111 -17.86 -3.57 1.53
CA GLU A 111 -17.85 -4.50 0.41
C GLU A 111 -16.42 -4.82 -0.03
N LEU A 112 -16.23 -6.06 -0.49
CA LEU A 112 -15.03 -6.51 -1.18
C LEU A 112 -15.45 -7.21 -2.47
N ASN A 113 -14.94 -6.72 -3.58
CA ASN A 113 -15.07 -7.33 -4.89
C ASN A 113 -13.69 -7.82 -5.35
N ILE A 114 -13.60 -9.08 -5.74
CA ILE A 114 -12.39 -9.67 -6.31
C ILE A 114 -12.77 -10.24 -7.68
N GLN A 115 -12.11 -9.74 -8.72
CA GLN A 115 -12.18 -10.30 -10.05
C GLN A 115 -10.80 -10.81 -10.45
N THR A 116 -10.71 -12.10 -10.70
CA THR A 116 -9.49 -12.75 -11.19
C THR A 116 -9.67 -13.07 -12.66
N ILE A 117 -8.70 -12.66 -13.47
CA ILE A 117 -8.64 -12.96 -14.90
C ILE A 117 -7.51 -13.97 -15.11
N PHE A 118 -7.82 -15.04 -15.82
CA PHE A 118 -6.86 -16.08 -16.17
C PHE A 118 -6.46 -15.94 -17.64
N GLY A 119 -5.23 -16.35 -17.98
CA GLY A 119 -4.79 -16.40 -19.36
C GLY A 119 -5.48 -17.56 -20.08
N ASN A 120 -6.21 -17.28 -21.17
CA ASN A 120 -6.73 -18.33 -22.02
C ASN A 120 -5.55 -18.97 -22.77
N GLN A 121 -5.24 -20.24 -22.49
CA GLN A 121 -4.48 -21.07 -23.43
C GLN A 121 -5.46 -21.80 -24.34
N TYR A 122 -5.80 -21.17 -25.46
CA TYR A 122 -6.20 -21.90 -26.66
C TYR A 122 -5.01 -21.82 -27.63
N ASP A 123 -3.94 -22.55 -27.31
CA ASP A 123 -2.96 -23.00 -28.31
C ASP A 123 -3.24 -24.50 -28.54
N GLU A 124 -3.81 -24.83 -29.70
CA GLU A 124 -4.25 -26.18 -30.10
C GLU A 124 -3.11 -27.20 -30.31
N SER A 125 -1.88 -26.98 -29.83
CA SER A 125 -0.72 -27.78 -30.26
C SER A 125 -0.03 -28.63 -29.18
N THR A 126 -0.46 -28.67 -27.93
CA THR A 126 0.21 -29.52 -26.92
C THR A 126 -0.74 -30.07 -25.84
N GLU A 127 -1.21 -31.30 -26.05
CA GLU A 127 -2.04 -32.12 -25.15
C GLU A 127 -1.36 -32.55 -23.82
N ILE A 128 -0.26 -31.93 -23.38
CA ILE A 128 0.50 -32.39 -22.19
C ILE A 128 0.71 -31.29 -21.12
N GLY A 129 0.16 -30.08 -21.28
CA GLY A 129 0.42 -28.96 -20.34
C GLY A 129 -0.75 -28.49 -19.45
N ALA A 130 -1.95 -29.04 -19.64
CA ALA A 130 -3.21 -28.42 -19.17
C ALA A 130 -3.53 -28.62 -17.68
N GLU A 131 -2.87 -29.52 -16.95
CA GLU A 131 -3.20 -29.77 -15.54
C GLU A 131 -2.40 -28.92 -14.54
N GLU A 132 -1.20 -28.43 -14.89
CA GLU A 132 -0.35 -27.66 -13.95
C GLU A 132 -0.36 -26.14 -14.17
N ASN A 133 -0.74 -25.62 -15.36
CA ASN A 133 -0.62 -24.18 -15.67
C ASN A 133 -1.94 -23.40 -15.80
N SER A 134 -3.11 -24.04 -15.69
CA SER A 134 -4.39 -23.48 -16.18
C SER A 134 -5.16 -22.56 -15.22
N TYR A 135 -4.65 -22.30 -14.02
CA TYR A 135 -5.28 -21.41 -13.04
C TYR A 135 -4.34 -20.34 -12.49
N THR A 136 -3.28 -20.01 -13.23
CA THR A 136 -2.43 -18.88 -12.82
C THR A 136 -3.10 -17.57 -13.20
N PRO A 137 -3.47 -16.71 -12.23
CA PRO A 137 -4.08 -15.42 -12.53
C PRO A 137 -3.10 -14.55 -13.32
N THR A 138 -3.55 -14.03 -14.46
CA THR A 138 -2.79 -13.08 -15.27
C THR A 138 -3.07 -11.64 -14.89
N GLN A 139 -4.23 -11.39 -14.29
CA GLN A 139 -4.62 -10.09 -13.77
C GLN A 139 -5.58 -10.28 -12.60
N ILE A 140 -5.47 -9.41 -11.60
CA ILE A 140 -6.45 -9.32 -10.52
C ILE A 140 -6.94 -7.89 -10.39
N LYS A 141 -8.25 -7.74 -10.23
CA LYS A 141 -8.91 -6.50 -9.86
C LYS A 141 -9.55 -6.67 -8.50
N ILE A 142 -9.23 -5.78 -7.57
CA ILE A 142 -9.79 -5.80 -6.22
C ILE A 142 -10.42 -4.44 -5.93
N GLY A 143 -11.69 -4.44 -5.60
CA GLY A 143 -12.43 -3.25 -5.20
C GLY A 143 -12.86 -3.35 -3.73
N TYR A 144 -12.45 -2.38 -2.92
CA TYR A 144 -12.96 -2.20 -1.56
C TYR A 144 -13.90 -1.02 -1.50
N VAL A 145 -15.03 -1.17 -0.82
CA VAL A 145 -15.91 -0.06 -0.44
C VAL A 145 -15.82 0.15 1.06
N PHE A 146 -15.54 1.39 1.45
CA PHE A 146 -15.45 1.78 2.86
C PHE A 146 -16.59 2.70 3.24
N ASN A 147 -17.20 2.41 4.39
CA ASN A 147 -18.27 3.22 4.96
C ASN A 147 -17.82 3.87 6.27
N ASN A 148 -18.48 4.97 6.64
CA ASN A 148 -18.41 5.51 7.99
C ASN A 148 -19.40 4.80 8.94
N SER A 149 -19.43 5.23 10.19
CA SER A 149 -20.33 4.69 11.22
C SER A 149 -21.83 4.90 10.95
N ARG A 150 -22.19 5.71 9.94
CA ARG A 150 -23.56 5.94 9.48
C ARG A 150 -23.91 5.11 8.23
N ASN A 151 -23.04 4.19 7.81
CA ASN A 151 -23.16 3.41 6.57
C ASN A 151 -23.14 4.27 5.29
N GLU A 152 -22.59 5.49 5.35
CA GLU A 152 -22.38 6.31 4.15
C GLU A 152 -21.10 5.87 3.45
N LYS A 153 -21.15 5.71 2.13
CA LYS A 153 -19.99 5.36 1.29
C LYS A 153 -18.99 6.51 1.25
N ILE A 154 -17.79 6.28 1.78
CA ILE A 154 -16.74 7.31 1.90
C ILE A 154 -15.63 7.13 0.87
N ALA A 155 -15.20 5.90 0.65
CA ALA A 155 -14.09 5.60 -0.24
C ALA A 155 -14.34 4.34 -1.04
N VAL A 156 -13.79 4.34 -2.25
CA VAL A 156 -13.60 3.15 -3.07
C VAL A 156 -12.12 3.03 -3.31
N TRP A 157 -11.59 1.83 -3.17
CA TRP A 157 -10.22 1.54 -3.50
C TRP A 157 -10.17 0.39 -4.48
N ASP A 158 -9.77 0.72 -5.69
CA ASP A 158 -9.61 -0.22 -6.78
C ASP A 158 -8.12 -0.48 -7.01
N ILE A 159 -7.75 -1.75 -7.00
CA ILE A 159 -6.41 -2.23 -7.31
C ILE A 159 -6.52 -3.03 -8.59
N ASP A 160 -5.71 -2.70 -9.58
CA ASP A 160 -5.55 -3.48 -10.80
C ASP A 160 -4.06 -3.80 -10.97
N THR A 161 -3.71 -5.09 -10.96
CA THR A 161 -2.33 -5.51 -11.16
C THR A 161 -2.22 -6.78 -11.98
N MET A 162 -1.18 -6.81 -12.81
CA MET A 162 -0.76 -7.96 -13.61
C MET A 162 0.58 -8.55 -13.12
N ASP A 163 1.24 -7.89 -12.17
CA ASP A 163 2.51 -8.36 -11.61
C ASP A 163 2.28 -9.50 -10.61
N GLN A 164 2.85 -10.68 -10.88
CA GLN A 164 2.59 -11.88 -10.09
C GLN A 164 2.98 -11.76 -8.62
N GLN A 165 4.06 -11.03 -8.30
CA GLN A 165 4.49 -10.83 -6.91
C GLN A 165 3.53 -9.89 -6.17
N SER A 166 3.11 -8.81 -6.83
CA SER A 166 2.08 -7.90 -6.33
C SER A 166 0.75 -8.62 -6.13
N ILE A 167 0.32 -9.46 -7.07
CA ILE A 167 -0.89 -10.28 -6.96
C ILE A 167 -0.84 -11.14 -5.69
N LYS A 168 0.26 -11.84 -5.42
CA LYS A 168 0.42 -12.68 -4.21
C LYS A 168 0.31 -11.87 -2.92
N ASN A 169 1.00 -10.73 -2.86
CA ASN A 169 0.99 -9.86 -1.67
C ASN A 169 -0.41 -9.30 -1.41
N ILE A 170 -1.04 -8.76 -2.46
CA ILE A 170 -2.39 -8.18 -2.39
C ILE A 170 -3.41 -9.24 -1.99
N LEU A 171 -3.37 -10.44 -2.57
CA LEU A 171 -4.27 -11.53 -2.21
C LEU A 171 -4.13 -11.97 -0.74
N SER A 172 -2.90 -12.06 -0.24
CA SER A 172 -2.62 -12.41 1.16
C SER A 172 -3.27 -11.41 2.12
N GLN A 173 -3.04 -10.12 1.88
CA GLN A 173 -3.62 -9.04 2.66
C GLN A 173 -5.14 -8.96 2.49
N THR A 174 -5.64 -9.20 1.28
CA THR A 174 -7.07 -9.21 0.98
C THR A 174 -7.80 -10.29 1.76
N LYS A 175 -7.21 -11.49 1.82
CA LYS A 175 -7.74 -12.59 2.61
C LYS A 175 -7.89 -12.21 4.08
N GLN A 176 -6.90 -11.54 4.66
CA GLN A 176 -6.99 -11.05 6.04
C GLN A 176 -8.12 -10.02 6.21
N LEU A 177 -8.15 -8.98 5.38
CA LEU A 177 -9.17 -7.92 5.45
C LEU A 177 -10.60 -8.45 5.21
N SER A 178 -10.77 -9.45 4.34
CA SER A 178 -12.08 -10.02 4.02
C SER A 178 -12.80 -10.64 5.24
N GLN A 179 -12.04 -11.12 6.23
CA GLN A 179 -12.59 -11.70 7.46
C GLN A 179 -13.24 -10.66 8.39
N HIS A 180 -13.04 -9.38 8.07
CA HIS A 180 -13.49 -8.23 8.85
C HIS A 180 -14.50 -7.35 8.11
N ILE A 181 -15.05 -7.80 6.97
CA ILE A 181 -16.15 -7.11 6.29
C ILE A 181 -17.33 -6.93 7.27
N GLY A 182 -17.87 -5.72 7.31
CA GLY A 182 -18.96 -5.31 8.20
C GLY A 182 -18.58 -5.16 9.67
N LYS A 183 -17.31 -5.37 10.05
CA LYS A 183 -16.82 -5.19 11.42
C LYS A 183 -16.05 -3.86 11.52
N PRO A 184 -16.11 -3.16 12.66
CA PRO A 184 -15.32 -1.95 12.84
C PRO A 184 -13.83 -2.27 12.74
N LEU A 185 -13.09 -1.48 11.96
CA LEU A 185 -11.65 -1.65 11.73
C LEU A 185 -10.84 -1.54 13.03
N SER A 186 -11.33 -0.73 13.98
CA SER A 186 -10.82 -0.63 15.35
C SER A 186 -10.77 -1.96 16.11
N THR A 187 -11.54 -2.98 15.70
CA THR A 187 -11.55 -4.29 16.35
C THR A 187 -10.53 -5.28 15.79
N ILE A 188 -9.91 -4.97 14.65
CA ILE A 188 -8.93 -5.85 13.99
C ILE A 188 -7.69 -5.98 14.87
N LYS A 189 -7.24 -7.22 15.09
CA LYS A 189 -6.00 -7.55 15.80
C LYS A 189 -5.03 -8.14 14.78
N LEU A 190 -3.85 -7.52 14.66
CA LEU A 190 -2.73 -7.98 13.83
C LEU A 190 -1.80 -8.87 14.67
#